data_AF-A0A2X4UM48-F1
#
_entry.id   AF-A0A2X4UM48-F1
#
_cell.length_a   1.000
_cell.length_b   1.000
_cell.length_c   1.000
_cell.angle_alpha   90.00
_cell.angle_beta   90.00
_cell.angle_gamma   90.00
#
_symmetry.space_group_name_H-M   'P 1'
#
loop_
_entity.id
_entity.type
_entity.pdbx_description
1 polymer ?
#
loop_
_entity_poly.entity_id
_entity_poly.type
_entity_poly.pdbx_seq_one_letter_code
_entity_poly.pdbx_strand_id
1 'polypeptide(L)'
;MSDGTNSSGSDWKKVFCILFTIFVLGKLGYKAYDAFIVQPRVEAEIEQERNNPFSITNQLKALRKRNAAADAWIKEFNDKIKSSPPEKDETFRLVELARHEDEISWIMAAKVNAQTLDAIKADKVKAQQEIKAKKIKGICRKNSVTVSLLNAGFNVKRVYVGEDNQEIISYVVTARECEKLQEDTQDTSISGSQQAE
;
A
#
# COMPACT_ATOMS: atom_id res chain seq x y z
N MET A 1 -14.62 82.25 38.42
CA MET A 1 -15.41 81.52 37.41
C MET A 1 -14.47 81.14 36.29
N SER A 2 -14.43 79.84 36.03
CA SER A 2 -13.74 79.11 34.95
C SER A 2 -14.06 79.72 33.56
N ASP A 3 -13.27 79.55 32.50
CA ASP A 3 -12.85 78.27 31.93
C ASP A 3 -11.57 78.38 31.11
N GLY A 4 -10.73 77.34 31.25
CA GLY A 4 -9.73 76.98 30.27
C GLY A 4 -10.34 76.08 29.20
N THR A 5 -10.01 76.32 27.94
CA THR A 5 -10.34 75.40 26.84
C THR A 5 -9.09 75.06 26.04
N ASN A 6 -8.64 73.84 26.33
CA ASN A 6 -7.60 73.02 25.70
C ASN A 6 -7.48 73.14 24.18
N SER A 7 -6.30 73.53 23.69
CA SER A 7 -5.87 73.39 22.29
C SER A 7 -5.01 72.14 22.06
N SER A 8 -5.41 70.96 22.58
CA SER A 8 -4.63 69.71 22.44
C SER A 8 -5.29 68.63 21.56
N GLY A 9 -6.51 68.85 21.07
CA GLY A 9 -7.29 67.82 20.35
C GLY A 9 -7.03 67.69 18.83
N SER A 10 -6.21 68.57 18.24
CA SER A 10 -5.99 68.63 16.78
C SER A 10 -4.84 67.73 16.30
N ASP A 11 -3.74 67.69 17.04
CA ASP A 11 -2.54 66.96 16.59
C ASP A 11 -2.64 65.45 16.79
N TRP A 12 -3.40 65.00 17.80
CA TRP A 12 -3.64 63.57 18.03
C TRP A 12 -4.46 62.93 16.89
N LYS A 13 -5.38 63.69 16.27
CA LYS A 13 -6.13 63.24 15.09
C LYS A 13 -5.23 63.07 13.87
N LYS A 14 -4.24 63.95 13.68
CA LYS A 14 -3.26 63.84 12.57
C LYS A 14 -2.39 62.59 12.73
N VAL A 15 -1.90 62.33 13.94
CA VAL A 15 -1.11 61.12 14.24
C VAL A 15 -1.94 59.85 14.00
N PHE A 16 -3.20 59.83 14.44
CA PHE A 16 -4.09 58.69 14.20
C PHE A 16 -4.37 58.47 12.71
N CYS A 17 -4.60 59.53 11.93
CA CYS A 17 -4.77 59.43 10.48
C CYS A 17 -3.53 58.86 9.79
N ILE A 18 -2.32 59.30 10.16
CA ILE A 18 -1.07 58.78 9.58
C ILE A 18 -0.90 57.30 9.89
N LEU A 19 -1.12 56.89 11.14
CA LEU A 19 -1.02 55.48 11.54
C LEU A 19 -2.07 54.62 10.84
N PHE A 20 -3.30 55.12 10.70
CA PHE A 20 -4.37 54.43 9.98
C PHE A 20 -4.05 54.28 8.49
N THR A 21 -3.51 55.32 7.83
CA THR A 21 -3.08 55.24 6.43
C THR A 21 -1.94 54.25 6.24
N ILE A 22 -0.93 54.23 7.12
CA ILE A 22 0.15 53.24 7.09
C ILE A 22 -0.41 51.82 7.29
N PHE A 23 -1.35 51.62 8.20
CA PHE A 23 -1.97 50.33 8.44
C PHE A 23 -2.78 49.83 7.23
N VAL A 24 -3.55 50.72 6.60
CA VAL A 24 -4.33 50.40 5.40
C VAL A 24 -3.41 50.09 4.21
N LEU A 25 -2.37 50.90 3.99
CA LEU A 25 -1.36 50.67 2.95
C LEU A 25 -0.56 49.39 3.21
N GLY A 26 -0.22 49.08 4.46
CA GLY A 26 0.44 47.84 4.85
C GLY A 26 -0.42 46.61 4.55
N LYS A 27 -1.73 46.65 4.83
CA LYS A 27 -2.65 45.56 4.48
C LYS A 27 -2.83 45.39 2.98
N LEU A 28 -2.94 46.49 2.23
CA LEU A 28 -3.06 46.45 0.77
C LEU A 28 -1.77 45.95 0.13
N GLY A 29 -0.61 46.43 0.58
CA GLY A 29 0.70 45.99 0.16
C GLY A 29 0.96 44.52 0.47
N TYR A 30 0.56 44.03 1.64
CA TYR A 30 0.63 42.62 1.98
C TYR A 30 -0.25 41.76 1.07
N LYS A 31 -1.50 42.17 0.82
CA LYS A 31 -2.39 41.43 -0.10
C LYS A 31 -1.85 41.42 -1.52
N ALA A 32 -1.26 42.51 -1.99
CA ALA A 32 -0.61 42.56 -3.30
C ALA A 32 0.64 41.67 -3.34
N TYR A 33 1.48 41.71 -2.30
CA TYR A 33 2.65 40.84 -2.21
C TYR A 33 2.26 39.35 -2.20
N ASP A 34 1.25 38.99 -1.41
CA ASP A 34 0.74 37.62 -1.33
C ASP A 34 0.19 37.15 -2.69
N ALA A 35 -0.61 37.98 -3.37
CA ALA A 35 -1.22 37.65 -4.66
C ALA A 35 -0.23 37.63 -5.84
N PHE A 36 0.77 38.52 -5.87
CA PHE A 36 1.66 38.67 -7.04
C PHE A 36 3.03 38.02 -6.87
N ILE A 37 3.49 37.74 -5.65
CA ILE A 37 4.82 37.20 -5.39
C ILE A 37 4.73 35.80 -4.76
N VAL A 38 3.89 35.63 -3.73
CA VAL A 38 3.83 34.38 -2.95
C VAL A 38 3.01 33.31 -3.65
N GLN A 39 1.74 33.60 -3.96
CA GLN A 39 0.85 32.63 -4.61
C GLN A 39 1.41 32.10 -5.94
N PRO A 40 1.96 32.92 -6.85
CA PRO A 40 2.48 32.41 -8.12
C PRO A 40 3.72 31.51 -7.94
N ARG A 41 4.57 31.78 -6.95
CA ARG A 41 5.72 30.90 -6.62
C ARG A 41 5.27 29.57 -6.04
N VAL A 42 4.32 29.62 -5.11
CA VAL A 42 3.75 28.42 -4.49
C VAL A 42 3.00 27.59 -5.54
N GLU A 43 2.23 28.21 -6.43
CA GLU A 43 1.55 27.53 -7.53
C GLU A 43 2.55 26.91 -8.52
N ALA A 44 3.62 27.62 -8.88
CA ALA A 44 4.68 27.09 -9.75
C ALA A 44 5.43 25.90 -9.12
N GLU A 45 5.71 25.95 -7.80
CA GLU A 45 6.32 24.84 -7.06
C GLU A 45 5.36 23.65 -6.94
N ILE A 46 4.07 23.90 -6.66
CA ILE A 46 3.03 22.86 -6.64
C ILE A 46 2.87 22.22 -8.04
N GLU A 47 2.95 23.01 -9.10
CA GLU A 47 2.82 22.52 -10.48
C GLU A 47 4.06 21.71 -10.91
N GLN A 48 5.27 22.13 -10.49
CA GLN A 48 6.47 21.31 -10.64
C GLN A 48 6.40 20.00 -9.85
N GLU A 49 5.89 20.00 -8.62
CA GLU A 49 5.73 18.78 -7.83
C GLU A 49 4.66 17.85 -8.38
N ARG A 50 3.55 18.40 -8.90
CA ARG A 50 2.49 17.63 -9.56
C ARG A 50 2.98 16.95 -10.83
N ASN A 51 3.85 17.61 -11.59
CA ASN A 51 4.35 17.11 -12.87
C ASN A 51 5.65 16.31 -12.77
N ASN A 52 6.30 16.26 -11.58
CA ASN A 52 7.48 15.43 -11.37
C ASN A 52 7.08 14.01 -10.93
N PRO A 53 7.20 12.99 -11.80
CA PRO A 53 6.87 11.60 -11.44
C PRO A 53 7.81 11.02 -10.37
N PHE A 54 8.94 11.66 -10.11
CA PHE A 54 9.90 11.30 -9.07
C PHE A 54 9.71 12.07 -7.77
N SER A 55 8.71 12.95 -7.66
CA SER A 55 8.42 13.62 -6.38
C SER A 55 7.98 12.59 -5.34
N ILE A 56 8.54 12.71 -4.13
CA ILE A 56 8.20 11.83 -2.99
C ILE A 56 6.69 11.87 -2.74
N THR A 57 6.06 13.03 -2.91
CA THR A 57 4.62 13.24 -2.79
C THR A 57 3.82 12.42 -3.79
N ASN A 58 4.21 12.38 -5.06
CA ASN A 58 3.53 11.57 -6.08
C ASN A 58 3.75 10.07 -5.84
N GLN A 59 4.96 9.65 -5.45
CA GLN A 59 5.24 8.26 -5.08
C GLN A 59 4.42 7.81 -3.86
N LEU A 60 4.36 8.64 -2.81
CA LEU A 60 3.52 8.39 -1.63
C LEU A 60 2.04 8.31 -1.99
N LYS A 61 1.56 9.20 -2.87
CA LYS A 61 0.17 9.18 -3.33
C LYS A 61 -0.13 7.90 -4.13
N ALA A 62 0.78 7.47 -4.99
CA ALA A 62 0.66 6.23 -5.75
C ALA A 62 0.65 5.01 -4.81
N LEU A 63 1.56 4.93 -3.83
CA LEU A 63 1.60 3.88 -2.81
C LEU A 63 0.32 3.84 -1.97
N ARG A 64 -0.17 4.99 -1.50
CA ARG A 64 -1.44 5.06 -0.75
C ARG A 64 -2.62 4.59 -1.60
N LYS A 65 -2.71 5.00 -2.86
CA LYS A 65 -3.79 4.57 -3.77
C LYS A 65 -3.73 3.07 -4.01
N ARG A 66 -2.52 2.52 -4.24
CA ARG A 66 -2.28 1.09 -4.38
C ARG A 66 -2.74 0.32 -3.14
N ASN A 67 -2.31 0.76 -1.95
CA ASN A 67 -2.63 0.09 -0.70
C ASN A 67 -4.14 0.16 -0.39
N ALA A 68 -4.79 1.31 -0.62
CA ALA A 68 -6.23 1.45 -0.46
C ALA A 68 -7.03 0.54 -1.42
N ALA A 69 -6.56 0.38 -2.67
CA ALA A 69 -7.17 -0.55 -3.61
C ALA A 69 -7.01 -2.01 -3.17
N ALA A 70 -5.83 -2.39 -2.65
CA ALA A 70 -5.59 -3.72 -2.09
C ALA A 70 -6.47 -3.98 -0.86
N ASP A 71 -6.59 -3.02 0.05
CA ASP A 71 -7.45 -3.14 1.24
C ASP A 71 -8.92 -3.30 0.87
N ALA A 72 -9.41 -2.52 -0.10
CA ALA A 72 -10.78 -2.64 -0.59
C ALA A 72 -11.04 -4.01 -1.22
N TRP A 73 -10.11 -4.49 -2.05
CA TRP A 73 -10.19 -5.83 -2.65
C TRP A 73 -10.16 -6.95 -1.61
N ILE A 74 -9.25 -6.87 -0.62
CA ILE A 74 -9.17 -7.84 0.49
C ILE A 74 -10.49 -7.87 1.27
N LYS A 75 -11.05 -6.71 1.58
CA LYS A 75 -12.33 -6.62 2.29
C LYS A 75 -13.45 -7.29 1.51
N GLU A 76 -13.61 -6.94 0.23
CA GLU A 76 -14.62 -7.55 -0.64
C GLU A 76 -14.43 -9.07 -0.75
N PHE A 77 -13.17 -9.53 -0.86
CA PHE A 77 -12.85 -10.94 -0.94
C PHE A 77 -13.19 -11.68 0.36
N ASN A 78 -12.85 -11.11 1.52
CA ASN A 78 -13.18 -11.67 2.82
C ASN A 78 -14.69 -11.71 3.08
N ASP A 79 -15.42 -10.69 2.65
CA ASP A 79 -16.88 -10.66 2.74
C ASP A 79 -17.49 -11.80 1.89
N LYS A 80 -16.93 -12.06 0.70
CA LYS A 80 -17.32 -13.22 -0.13
C LYS A 80 -17.03 -14.55 0.57
N ILE A 81 -15.83 -14.73 1.16
CA ILE A 81 -15.50 -15.95 1.91
C ILE A 81 -16.50 -16.20 3.04
N LYS A 82 -16.81 -15.16 3.83
CA LYS A 82 -17.74 -15.26 4.97
C LYS A 82 -19.18 -15.53 4.54
N SER A 83 -19.59 -15.02 3.39
CA SER A 83 -20.92 -15.23 2.83
C SER A 83 -21.10 -16.60 2.16
N SER A 84 -20.00 -17.26 1.79
CA SER A 84 -20.03 -18.57 1.15
C SER A 84 -20.11 -19.69 2.20
N PRO A 85 -20.96 -20.71 2.00
CA PRO A 85 -20.99 -21.86 2.89
C PRO A 85 -19.61 -22.57 2.89
N PRO A 86 -19.16 -23.12 4.03
CA PRO A 86 -17.91 -23.86 4.10
C PRO A 86 -17.93 -25.02 3.10
N GLU A 87 -16.95 -25.09 2.21
CA GLU A 87 -16.70 -26.30 1.41
C GLU A 87 -16.34 -27.44 2.37
N LYS A 88 -17.20 -28.46 2.43
CA LYS A 88 -17.14 -29.50 3.46
C LYS A 88 -16.00 -30.49 3.29
N ASP A 89 -15.34 -30.53 2.12
CA ASP A 89 -14.43 -31.62 1.74
C ASP A 89 -13.06 -31.17 1.22
N GLU A 90 -12.65 -29.92 1.42
CA GLU A 90 -11.32 -29.47 1.00
C GLU A 90 -10.24 -29.68 2.08
N THR A 91 -9.09 -30.25 1.67
CA THR A 91 -7.91 -30.40 2.55
C THR A 91 -7.33 -29.04 2.98
N PHE A 92 -7.50 -28.02 2.14
CA PHE A 92 -7.06 -26.66 2.39
C PHE A 92 -8.16 -25.70 1.99
N ARG A 93 -8.67 -24.90 2.94
CA ARG A 93 -9.70 -23.90 2.67
C ARG A 93 -9.17 -22.51 2.96
N LEU A 94 -9.35 -21.56 2.04
CA LEU A 94 -9.03 -20.16 2.31
C LEU A 94 -10.04 -19.59 3.31
N VAL A 95 -9.54 -19.07 4.43
CA VAL A 95 -10.36 -18.51 5.52
C VAL A 95 -10.38 -16.99 5.45
N GLU A 96 -9.23 -16.39 5.18
CA GLU A 96 -9.08 -14.94 5.22
C GLU A 96 -7.85 -14.50 4.41
N LEU A 97 -7.95 -13.30 3.87
CA LEU A 97 -6.82 -12.50 3.40
C LEU A 97 -6.56 -11.37 4.39
N ALA A 98 -5.30 -11.17 4.77
CA ALA A 98 -4.88 -10.08 5.64
C ALA A 98 -3.70 -9.35 5.02
N ARG A 99 -3.61 -8.03 5.18
CA ARG A 99 -2.45 -7.26 4.74
C ARG A 99 -1.69 -6.69 5.92
N HIS A 100 -0.38 -6.81 5.88
CA HIS A 100 0.55 -6.11 6.75
C HIS A 100 1.58 -5.39 5.88
N GLU A 101 1.49 -4.05 5.81
CA GLU A 101 2.33 -3.22 4.95
C GLU A 101 2.28 -3.69 3.48
N ASP A 102 3.42 -4.17 2.94
CA ASP A 102 3.57 -4.68 1.59
C ASP A 102 3.42 -6.22 1.50
N GLU A 103 2.99 -6.88 2.56
CA GLU A 103 2.72 -8.33 2.58
C GLU A 103 1.22 -8.63 2.64
N ILE A 104 0.74 -9.51 1.77
CA ILE A 104 -0.62 -10.06 1.78
C ILE A 104 -0.56 -11.51 2.22
N SER A 105 -1.07 -11.78 3.42
CA SER A 105 -1.22 -13.11 4.00
C SER A 105 -2.50 -13.78 3.53
N TRP A 106 -2.37 -15.00 3.01
CA TRP A 106 -3.45 -15.92 2.67
C TRP A 106 -3.54 -16.96 3.78
N ILE A 107 -4.54 -16.81 4.64
CA ILE A 107 -4.78 -17.67 5.80
C ILE A 107 -5.65 -18.85 5.35
N MET A 108 -5.05 -20.03 5.33
CA MET A 108 -5.64 -21.28 4.86
C MET A 108 -5.88 -22.21 6.06
N ALA A 109 -7.12 -22.61 6.32
CA ALA A 109 -7.38 -23.74 7.22
C ALA A 109 -6.89 -25.03 6.56
N ALA A 110 -6.11 -25.82 7.29
CA ALA A 110 -5.56 -27.08 6.81
C ALA A 110 -6.01 -28.23 7.71
N LYS A 111 -6.61 -29.26 7.10
CA LYS A 111 -6.85 -30.52 7.80
C LYS A 111 -5.67 -31.45 7.60
N VAL A 112 -4.75 -31.45 8.56
CA VAL A 112 -3.55 -32.29 8.55
C VAL A 112 -3.68 -33.44 9.53
N ASN A 113 -3.19 -34.62 9.13
CA ASN A 113 -3.13 -35.78 10.01
C ASN A 113 -1.98 -35.64 11.05
N ALA A 114 -2.05 -36.44 12.12
CA ALA A 114 -1.06 -36.41 13.20
C ALA A 114 0.38 -36.63 12.69
N GLN A 115 0.59 -37.58 11.77
CA GLN A 115 1.92 -37.86 11.21
C GLN A 115 2.55 -36.65 10.49
N THR A 116 1.76 -35.91 9.71
CA THR A 116 2.25 -34.70 9.02
C THR A 116 2.54 -33.59 10.01
N LEU A 117 1.68 -33.44 11.03
CA LEU A 117 1.88 -32.45 12.09
C LEU A 117 3.16 -32.73 12.89
N ASP A 118 3.43 -34.00 13.21
CA ASP A 118 4.63 -34.42 13.93
C ASP A 118 5.90 -34.21 13.07
N ALA A 119 5.82 -34.49 11.76
CA ALA A 119 6.91 -34.19 10.83
C ALA A 119 7.22 -32.69 10.75
N ILE A 120 6.20 -31.83 10.71
CA ILE A 120 6.37 -30.37 10.71
C ILE A 120 6.96 -29.89 12.05
N LYS A 121 6.52 -30.46 13.17
CA LYS A 121 7.05 -30.12 14.50
C LYS A 121 8.51 -30.54 14.69
N ALA A 122 8.90 -31.66 14.09
CA ALA A 122 10.27 -32.16 14.17
C ALA A 122 11.27 -31.26 13.42
N ASP A 123 10.91 -30.77 12.23
CA ASP A 123 11.73 -29.83 11.46
C ASP A 123 10.87 -28.88 10.63
N LYS A 124 10.52 -27.74 11.25
CA LYS A 124 9.66 -26.72 10.63
C LYS A 124 10.28 -26.13 9.37
N VAL A 125 11.60 -25.94 9.34
CA VAL A 125 12.31 -25.29 8.23
C VAL A 125 12.31 -26.20 7.01
N LYS A 126 12.66 -27.47 7.19
CA LYS A 126 12.64 -28.45 6.11
C LYS A 126 11.23 -28.65 5.56
N ALA A 127 10.24 -28.82 6.42
CA ALA A 127 8.85 -28.96 6.01
C ALA A 127 8.36 -27.73 5.21
N GLN A 128 8.78 -26.52 5.61
CA GLN A 128 8.44 -25.28 4.93
C GLN A 128 9.01 -25.24 3.52
N GLN A 129 10.28 -25.63 3.36
CA GLN A 129 10.94 -25.68 2.05
C GLN A 129 10.29 -26.71 1.13
N GLU A 130 9.98 -27.92 1.63
CA GLU A 130 9.36 -28.98 0.85
C GLU A 130 7.93 -28.61 0.41
N ILE A 131 7.11 -28.10 1.33
CA ILE A 131 5.74 -27.68 1.03
C ILE A 131 5.75 -26.52 0.03
N LYS A 132 6.64 -25.52 0.24
CA LYS A 132 6.80 -24.40 -0.69
C LYS A 132 7.21 -24.90 -2.07
N ALA A 133 8.25 -25.73 -2.17
CA ALA A 133 8.72 -26.28 -3.45
C ALA A 133 7.62 -27.04 -4.20
N LYS A 134 6.76 -27.78 -3.49
CA LYS A 134 5.63 -28.51 -4.08
C LYS A 134 4.52 -27.59 -4.60
N LYS A 135 4.26 -26.47 -3.91
CA LYS A 135 3.12 -25.57 -4.20
C LYS A 135 3.50 -24.37 -5.08
N ILE A 136 4.76 -24.00 -5.14
CA ILE A 136 5.21 -22.75 -5.78
C ILE A 136 4.83 -22.66 -7.25
N LYS A 137 4.87 -23.77 -8.01
CA LYS A 137 4.45 -23.81 -9.42
C LYS A 137 2.96 -23.43 -9.60
N GLY A 138 2.09 -23.91 -8.72
CA GLY A 138 0.67 -23.56 -8.76
C GLY A 138 0.41 -22.11 -8.34
N ILE A 139 1.18 -21.62 -7.38
CA ILE A 139 1.09 -20.23 -6.88
C ILE A 139 1.59 -19.23 -7.95
N CYS A 140 2.66 -19.56 -8.66
CA CYS A 140 3.29 -18.73 -9.69
C CYS A 140 2.68 -18.91 -11.09
N ARG A 141 1.50 -19.54 -11.21
CA ARG A 141 0.82 -19.71 -12.50
C ARG A 141 0.56 -18.35 -13.14
N LYS A 142 0.87 -18.25 -14.45
CA LYS A 142 0.61 -17.05 -15.25
C LYS A 142 -0.85 -16.62 -15.13
N ASN A 143 -1.08 -15.31 -14.99
CA ASN A 143 -2.40 -14.69 -14.78
C ASN A 143 -3.12 -15.08 -13.48
N SER A 144 -2.42 -15.68 -12.50
CA SER A 144 -3.00 -15.87 -11.17
C SER A 144 -3.09 -14.56 -10.40
N VAL A 145 -4.07 -14.47 -9.49
CA VAL A 145 -4.19 -13.34 -8.55
C VAL A 145 -2.90 -13.13 -7.78
N THR A 146 -2.22 -14.21 -7.37
CA THR A 146 -0.92 -14.14 -6.70
C THR A 146 0.10 -13.37 -7.56
N VAL A 147 0.29 -13.73 -8.83
CA VAL A 147 1.25 -13.05 -9.71
C VAL A 147 0.86 -11.60 -9.94
N SER A 148 -0.43 -11.28 -10.05
CA SER A 148 -0.88 -9.89 -10.14
C SER A 148 -0.53 -9.06 -8.89
N LEU A 149 -0.63 -9.66 -7.69
CA LEU A 149 -0.23 -9.01 -6.44
C LEU A 149 1.30 -8.83 -6.36
N LEU A 150 2.06 -9.84 -6.77
CA LEU A 150 3.53 -9.77 -6.84
C LEU A 150 4.00 -8.67 -7.80
N ASN A 151 3.37 -8.57 -8.98
CA ASN A 151 3.66 -7.51 -9.96
C ASN A 151 3.25 -6.11 -9.47
N ALA A 152 2.27 -6.02 -8.58
CA ALA A 152 1.90 -4.77 -7.92
C ALA A 152 2.89 -4.38 -6.79
N GLY A 153 3.90 -5.20 -6.52
CA GLY A 153 4.93 -4.97 -5.50
C GLY A 153 4.53 -5.41 -4.09
N PHE A 154 3.54 -6.30 -3.97
CA PHE A 154 3.25 -6.97 -2.71
C PHE A 154 3.98 -8.31 -2.62
N ASN A 155 4.37 -8.73 -1.43
CA ASN A 155 4.75 -10.11 -1.14
C ASN A 155 3.52 -10.93 -0.77
N VAL A 156 3.50 -12.22 -1.10
CA VAL A 156 2.37 -13.09 -0.75
C VAL A 156 2.81 -14.13 0.26
N LYS A 157 2.29 -14.03 1.49
CA LYS A 157 2.54 -15.02 2.54
C LYS A 157 1.42 -16.05 2.56
N ARG A 158 1.75 -17.33 2.56
CA ARG A 158 0.81 -18.43 2.79
C ARG A 158 0.92 -18.82 4.26
N VAL A 159 -0.20 -18.82 4.97
CA VAL A 159 -0.26 -19.23 6.38
C VAL A 159 -1.25 -20.38 6.47
N TYR A 160 -0.79 -21.54 6.93
CA TYR A 160 -1.64 -22.69 7.17
C TYR A 160 -1.95 -22.79 8.66
N VAL A 161 -3.22 -22.78 9.01
CA VAL A 161 -3.70 -22.85 10.39
C VAL A 161 -4.46 -24.15 10.64
N GLY A 162 -4.35 -24.67 11.87
CA GLY A 162 -5.07 -25.85 12.33
C GLY A 162 -6.51 -25.56 12.74
N GLU A 163 -7.20 -26.59 13.24
CA GLU A 163 -8.59 -26.48 13.71
C GLU A 163 -8.75 -25.52 14.90
N ASP A 164 -7.68 -25.32 15.67
CA ASP A 164 -7.57 -24.40 16.81
C ASP A 164 -7.08 -22.99 16.40
N ASN A 165 -7.03 -22.70 15.10
CA ASN A 165 -6.45 -21.48 14.52
C ASN A 165 -4.96 -21.26 14.84
N GLN A 166 -4.22 -22.27 15.31
CA GLN A 166 -2.78 -22.14 15.49
C GLN A 166 -2.04 -22.26 14.16
N GLU A 167 -1.01 -21.43 13.96
CA GLU A 167 -0.14 -21.53 12.79
C GLU A 167 0.61 -22.87 12.83
N ILE A 168 0.36 -23.68 11.80
CA ILE A 168 1.10 -24.92 11.54
C ILE A 168 2.38 -24.57 10.80
N ILE A 169 2.24 -23.85 9.68
CA ILE A 169 3.36 -23.49 8.82
C ILE A 169 3.04 -22.26 8.00
N SER A 170 4.04 -21.43 7.76
CA SER A 170 3.91 -20.27 6.89
C SER A 170 5.12 -20.10 5.99
N TYR A 171 4.93 -19.52 4.81
CA TYR A 171 6.03 -19.15 3.91
C TYR A 171 5.65 -17.98 3.01
N VAL A 172 6.63 -17.15 2.69
CA VAL A 172 6.48 -16.03 1.76
C VAL A 172 6.84 -16.47 0.35
N VAL A 173 6.09 -16.01 -0.63
CA VAL A 173 6.40 -16.10 -2.07
C VAL A 173 6.67 -14.70 -2.57
N THR A 174 7.77 -14.54 -3.30
CA THR A 174 8.20 -13.26 -3.88
C THR A 174 8.14 -13.28 -5.41
N ALA A 175 8.10 -12.10 -6.04
CA ALA A 175 8.10 -11.96 -7.50
C ALA A 175 9.27 -12.71 -8.14
N ARG A 176 10.47 -12.54 -7.57
CA ARG A 176 11.71 -13.17 -8.03
C ARG A 176 11.65 -14.70 -8.08
N GLU A 177 10.94 -15.32 -7.14
CA GLU A 177 10.80 -16.77 -7.14
C GLU A 177 9.86 -17.26 -8.24
N CYS A 178 8.85 -16.47 -8.61
CA CYS A 178 7.97 -16.78 -9.73
C CYS A 178 8.61 -16.50 -11.09
N GLU A 179 9.49 -15.51 -11.20
CA GLU A 179 10.24 -15.20 -12.43
C GLU A 179 11.15 -16.36 -12.84
N LYS A 180 11.97 -16.87 -11.91
CA LYS A 180 12.86 -18.02 -12.16
C LYS A 180 12.13 -19.25 -12.69
N LEU A 181 10.94 -19.53 -12.16
CA LEU A 181 10.12 -20.68 -12.58
C LEU A 181 9.54 -20.51 -13.99
N GLN A 182 9.36 -19.27 -14.47
CA GLN A 182 8.86 -19.00 -15.82
C GLN A 182 9.97 -19.12 -16.86
N GLU A 183 11.19 -18.72 -16.52
CA GLU A 183 12.39 -18.91 -17.34
C GLU A 183 12.66 -20.40 -17.60
N ASP A 184 12.65 -21.22 -16.54
CA ASP A 184 12.86 -22.67 -16.64
C ASP A 184 11.82 -23.41 -17.51
N THR A 185 10.61 -22.83 -17.67
CA THR A 185 9.53 -23.44 -18.46
C THR A 185 9.63 -23.11 -19.95
N GLN A 186 10.28 -22.01 -20.33
CA GLN A 186 10.48 -21.66 -21.74
C GLN A 186 11.57 -22.52 -22.39
N ASP A 187 12.66 -22.82 -21.67
CA ASP A 187 13.76 -23.65 -22.19
C ASP A 187 13.37 -25.12 -22.43
N THR A 188 12.34 -25.64 -21.76
CA THR A 188 11.89 -27.03 -22.00
C THR A 188 11.00 -27.18 -23.24
N SER A 189 10.47 -26.09 -23.78
CA SER A 189 9.55 -26.12 -24.93
C SER A 189 10.25 -26.12 -26.30
N ILE A 190 11.56 -25.86 -26.33
CA ILE A 190 12.36 -25.79 -27.58
C ILE A 190 13.12 -27.11 -27.86
N SER A 191 13.29 -28.00 -26.87
CA SER A 191 14.08 -29.25 -27.02
C SER A 191 13.27 -30.51 -27.40
N GLY A 192 12.00 -30.38 -27.81
CA GLY A 192 11.10 -31.51 -28.05
C GLY A 192 10.79 -31.85 -29.52
N SER A 193 11.37 -31.13 -30.49
CA SER A 193 11.04 -31.30 -31.91
C SER A 193 12.24 -31.69 -32.76
N GLN A 194 12.96 -32.77 -32.39
CA GLN A 194 13.78 -33.56 -33.31
C GLN A 194 13.87 -35.01 -32.82
N GLN A 195 12.93 -35.85 -33.25
CA GLN A 195 13.18 -37.25 -33.63
C GLN A 195 11.88 -37.90 -34.12
N ALA A 196 11.63 -37.74 -35.42
CA ALA A 196 10.82 -38.65 -36.22
C ALA A 196 11.24 -38.44 -37.68
N GLU A 197 12.31 -39.11 -38.09
CA GLU A 197 12.51 -39.70 -39.42
C GLU A 197 13.72 -40.65 -39.39
#